data_AF-A0A1B6K501-F1
#
_entry.id   AF-A0A1B6K501-F1
#
_cell.length_a   1.000
_cell.length_b   1.000
_cell.length_c   1.000
_cell.angle_alpha   90.00
_cell.angle_beta   90.00
_cell.angle_gamma   90.00
#
_symmetry.space_group_name_H-M   'P 1'
#
loop_
_entity.id
_entity.type
_entity.pdbx_description
1 polymer ?
#
loop_
_entity_poly.entity_id
_entity_poly.type
_entity_poly.pdbx_seq_one_letter_code
_entity_poly.pdbx_strand_id
1 'polypeptide(L)'
;RVHGSLLVLNELMRCSNAQWERSYEDLMQKLQCPVTTPPSDSVSLLPRLKSPLISTKTRQSTASHTSISSIVLANNKSNPEHMLFESSVCRSLMIEHFDDVCSETLAQRISRSTHILQTLLAILPRLAAFNKEKFVKTHLNPTMVYLLTTLRGRDRDRATAFTTIGLIAVAVEDHIKPYLPKIMEIIRASLPTKDTPSKKRTSGIEPTVFVCITLLGHAVKTLIKSDVKDLLEPMLATGLSPALTTSLRELATSIPQLKPDISEGLLRMLSQVLMNKHVRTSHIPGVSASLSSEPQEIASIVLALRTLGSFNFDGHSLLQFVRRCAEHFLNSEQQEVRLEAVRTCSRLLRLAVESSSSRH
;
A
#
# COMPACT_ATOMS: atom_id res chain seq x y z
N ARG A 1 17.71 -0.49 -30.47
CA ARG A 1 17.66 0.99 -30.31
C ARG A 1 16.35 1.52 -29.71
N VAL A 2 15.47 0.66 -29.14
CA VAL A 2 14.08 1.02 -28.75
C VAL A 2 13.93 1.48 -27.27
N HIS A 3 15.00 1.44 -26.48
CA HIS A 3 14.92 1.79 -25.05
C HIS A 3 14.63 3.27 -24.79
N GLY A 4 15.23 4.15 -25.59
CA GLY A 4 15.11 5.60 -25.40
C GLY A 4 13.71 6.11 -25.76
N SER A 5 13.09 5.59 -26.82
CA SER A 5 11.78 6.06 -27.28
C SER A 5 10.69 5.77 -26.26
N LEU A 6 10.66 4.58 -25.64
CA LEU A 6 9.64 4.25 -24.64
C LEU A 6 9.76 5.11 -23.38
N LEU A 7 10.99 5.45 -22.96
CA LEU A 7 11.23 6.37 -21.84
C LEU A 7 10.75 7.79 -22.18
N VAL A 8 11.02 8.26 -23.39
CA VAL A 8 10.54 9.56 -23.87
C VAL A 8 9.02 9.58 -23.94
N LEU A 9 8.38 8.54 -24.49
CA LEU A 9 6.92 8.42 -24.51
C LEU A 9 6.33 8.42 -23.10
N ASN A 10 6.95 7.70 -22.16
CA ASN A 10 6.49 7.66 -20.77
C ASN A 10 6.55 9.05 -20.11
N GLU A 11 7.60 9.82 -20.39
CA GLU A 11 7.77 11.18 -19.89
C GLU A 11 6.79 12.16 -20.57
N LEU A 12 6.58 12.04 -21.88
CA LEU A 12 5.59 12.83 -22.62
C LEU A 12 4.17 12.57 -22.08
N MET A 13 3.83 11.31 -21.81
CA MET A 13 2.54 10.94 -21.21
C MET A 13 2.38 11.53 -19.81
N ARG A 14 3.44 11.51 -18.98
CA ARG A 14 3.44 12.13 -17.65
C ARG A 14 3.13 13.64 -17.73
N CYS A 15 3.76 14.34 -18.67
CA CYS A 15 3.57 15.78 -18.88
C CYS A 15 2.24 16.15 -19.55
N SER A 16 1.52 15.18 -20.11
CA SER A 16 0.29 15.42 -20.89
C SER A 16 -1.00 15.28 -20.05
N ASN A 17 -0.92 14.73 -18.83
CA ASN A 17 -2.07 14.50 -17.96
C ASN A 17 -1.74 14.77 -16.49
N ALA A 18 -1.72 16.04 -16.08
CA ALA A 18 -1.39 16.38 -14.70
C ALA A 18 -2.47 15.90 -13.70
N GLN A 19 -3.73 15.81 -14.13
CA GLN A 19 -4.83 15.33 -13.27
C GLN A 19 -4.64 13.86 -12.88
N TRP A 20 -4.26 13.01 -13.84
CA TRP A 20 -3.96 11.61 -13.56
C TRP A 20 -2.76 11.48 -12.63
N GLU A 21 -1.66 12.20 -12.86
CA GLU A 21 -0.47 12.08 -12.00
C GLU A 21 -0.76 12.52 -10.56
N ARG A 22 -1.56 13.58 -10.35
CA ARG A 22 -2.01 13.98 -9.00
C ARG A 22 -2.86 12.88 -8.34
N SER A 23 -3.81 12.32 -9.08
CA SER A 23 -4.69 11.26 -8.57
C SER A 23 -3.90 9.98 -8.27
N TYR A 24 -2.93 9.65 -9.11
CA TYR A 24 -2.00 8.55 -8.93
C TYR A 24 -1.11 8.76 -7.69
N GLU A 25 -0.53 9.96 -7.51
CA GLU A 25 0.28 10.28 -6.34
C GLU A 25 -0.52 10.19 -5.03
N ASP A 26 -1.72 10.78 -4.98
CA ASP A 26 -2.61 10.69 -3.81
C ASP A 26 -2.98 9.24 -3.49
N LEU A 27 -3.34 8.45 -4.51
CA LEU A 27 -3.70 7.04 -4.32
C LEU A 27 -2.51 6.20 -3.87
N MET A 28 -1.33 6.41 -4.46
CA MET A 28 -0.11 5.71 -4.06
C MET A 28 0.33 6.13 -2.66
N GLN A 29 0.14 7.39 -2.26
CA GLN A 29 0.43 7.86 -0.91
C GLN A 29 -0.49 7.20 0.12
N LYS A 30 -1.79 7.02 -0.17
CA LYS A 30 -2.72 6.28 0.70
C LYS A 30 -2.34 4.81 0.87
N LEU A 31 -1.76 4.22 -0.17
CA LEU A 31 -1.30 2.83 -0.19
C LEU A 31 0.11 2.65 0.41
N GLN A 32 0.89 3.73 0.53
CA GLN A 32 2.18 3.71 1.21
C GLN A 32 1.99 3.55 2.71
N CYS A 33 2.69 2.58 3.27
CA CYS A 33 2.72 2.37 4.72
C CYS A 33 3.34 3.60 5.38
N PRO A 34 2.81 4.11 6.51
CA PRO A 34 3.58 5.03 7.34
C PRO A 34 4.78 4.27 7.90
N VAL A 35 5.90 4.35 7.19
CA VAL A 35 7.23 4.09 7.74
C VAL A 35 7.41 5.08 8.87
N THR A 36 7.85 4.56 10.01
CA THR A 36 8.13 5.29 11.23
C THR A 36 9.02 6.51 10.95
N THR A 37 8.42 7.66 10.65
CA THR A 37 9.05 8.92 11.01
C THR A 37 8.78 9.08 12.50
N PRO A 38 9.81 9.16 13.37
CA PRO A 38 9.56 9.66 14.71
C PRO A 38 8.91 11.04 14.53
N PRO A 39 7.79 11.33 15.20
CA PRO A 39 7.22 12.67 15.14
C PRO A 39 8.29 13.61 15.68
N SER A 40 8.73 14.53 14.82
CA SER A 40 9.52 15.70 15.22
C SER A 40 8.65 16.75 15.92
N ASP A 41 7.57 16.32 16.56
CA ASP A 41 6.80 17.10 17.50
C ASP A 41 7.18 16.66 18.92
N SER A 42 8.47 16.82 19.23
CA SER A 42 8.84 17.08 20.60
C SER A 42 8.20 18.41 20.97
N VAL A 43 7.21 18.36 21.86
CA VAL A 43 6.66 19.52 22.56
C VAL A 43 7.82 20.24 23.24
N SER A 44 8.43 21.21 22.54
CA SER A 44 9.47 22.06 23.07
C SER A 44 8.79 23.22 23.81
N LEU A 45 8.37 22.95 25.03
CA LEU A 45 8.13 23.99 26.03
C LEU A 45 9.50 24.56 26.40
N LEU A 46 10.00 25.57 25.66
CA LEU A 46 10.98 26.59 26.08
C LEU A 46 11.30 27.52 24.89
N PRO A 47 11.31 28.86 25.07
CA PRO A 47 11.53 29.81 23.97
C PRO A 47 13.01 29.86 23.58
N ARG A 48 13.36 29.46 22.36
CA ARG A 48 14.75 29.56 21.85
C ARG A 48 14.93 30.83 20.99
N LEU A 49 15.82 31.70 21.47
CA LEU A 49 16.35 32.87 20.79
C LEU A 49 17.11 32.48 19.52
N LYS A 50 16.93 33.28 18.45
CA LYS A 50 17.57 33.13 17.15
C LYS A 50 19.02 33.64 17.17
N SER A 51 19.94 32.91 16.56
CA SER A 51 21.12 33.50 15.90
C SER A 51 21.63 32.59 14.78
N PRO A 52 22.08 33.13 13.63
CA PRO A 52 22.60 32.35 12.51
C PRO A 52 24.14 32.45 12.46
N LEU A 53 24.84 31.32 12.37
CA LEU A 53 26.26 31.30 11.98
C LEU A 53 26.59 30.07 11.11
N ILE A 54 27.34 30.37 10.05
CA ILE A 54 27.79 29.55 8.94
C ILE A 54 28.94 28.62 9.38
N SER A 55 29.00 27.37 8.90
CA SER A 55 30.28 26.69 8.68
C SER A 55 30.21 25.54 7.67
N THR A 56 31.31 25.35 6.98
CA THR A 56 31.53 24.69 5.70
C THR A 56 32.27 23.34 5.81
N LYS A 57 32.14 22.50 4.74
CA LYS A 57 32.99 21.35 4.32
C LYS A 57 32.84 20.05 5.16
N THR A 58 32.89 18.81 4.64
CA THR A 58 33.68 18.22 3.54
C THR A 58 33.05 16.90 3.03
N ARG A 59 33.23 16.58 1.74
CA ARG A 59 32.93 15.31 1.04
C ARG A 59 33.80 14.14 1.55
N GLN A 60 33.22 12.95 1.68
CA GLN A 60 33.89 11.68 1.37
C GLN A 60 32.92 10.72 0.68
N SER A 61 33.36 10.22 -0.46
CA SER A 61 32.68 9.31 -1.38
C SER A 61 32.93 7.85 -1.02
N THR A 62 31.88 7.03 -0.97
CA THR A 62 31.98 5.59 -1.23
C THR A 62 30.84 5.18 -2.16
N ALA A 63 31.21 4.59 -3.29
CA ALA A 63 30.29 4.13 -4.33
C ALA A 63 29.77 2.73 -3.97
N SER A 64 28.46 2.54 -4.06
CA SER A 64 27.84 1.23 -4.15
C SER A 64 26.60 1.29 -5.05
N HIS A 65 26.56 0.34 -5.97
CA HIS A 65 25.61 0.25 -7.08
C HIS A 65 24.16 0.20 -6.60
N THR A 66 23.35 1.17 -7.03
CA THR A 66 21.89 1.15 -6.87
C THR A 66 21.20 1.48 -8.19
N SER A 67 20.16 0.69 -8.43
CA SER A 67 19.27 0.62 -9.57
C SER A 67 18.71 1.99 -9.97
N ILE A 68 18.61 2.21 -11.28
CA ILE A 68 17.99 3.40 -11.88
C ILE A 68 16.49 3.34 -11.60
N SER A 69 16.11 3.86 -10.45
CA SER A 69 14.74 4.20 -10.08
C SER A 69 14.83 5.61 -9.53
N SER A 70 14.35 6.58 -10.31
CA SER A 70 14.02 7.94 -9.86
C SER A 70 15.04 8.59 -8.92
N ILE A 71 16.12 9.16 -9.47
CA ILE A 71 16.84 10.23 -8.78
C ILE A 71 16.00 11.50 -8.96
N VAL A 72 15.30 11.96 -7.91
CA VAL A 72 15.50 13.30 -7.35
C VAL A 72 15.23 13.31 -5.84
N LEU A 73 16.33 13.48 -5.10
CA LEU A 73 16.58 13.99 -3.75
C LEU A 73 15.40 14.27 -2.79
N ALA A 74 15.31 13.45 -1.74
CA ALA A 74 14.80 13.87 -0.44
C ALA A 74 15.90 14.61 0.34
N ASN A 75 15.79 15.94 0.47
CA ASN A 75 16.49 16.67 1.52
C ASN A 75 15.68 17.89 1.97
N ASN A 76 15.25 17.83 3.24
CA ASN A 76 14.82 18.89 4.17
C ASN A 76 13.93 20.06 3.72
N LYS A 77 12.78 20.14 4.44
CA LYS A 77 12.01 21.30 4.94
C LYS A 77 11.81 22.51 4.02
N SER A 78 10.53 22.84 3.87
CA SER A 78 9.92 24.02 3.22
C SER A 78 10.15 24.15 1.72
N ASN A 79 9.26 23.57 0.92
CA ASN A 79 8.85 24.14 -0.36
C ASN A 79 7.49 23.58 -0.80
N PRO A 80 6.67 24.37 -1.51
CA PRO A 80 5.27 24.07 -1.81
C PRO A 80 5.18 22.83 -2.71
N GLU A 81 4.05 22.14 -2.63
CA GLU A 81 3.64 21.01 -3.48
C GLU A 81 4.30 21.02 -4.85
N HIS A 82 4.92 19.90 -5.24
CA HIS A 82 5.45 19.69 -6.58
C HIS A 82 4.38 20.09 -7.61
N MET A 83 4.50 21.27 -8.23
CA MET A 83 3.58 21.69 -9.27
C MET A 83 3.74 20.76 -10.47
N LEU A 84 2.86 19.76 -10.55
CA LEU A 84 2.65 18.97 -11.75
C LEU A 84 2.06 19.92 -12.81
N PHE A 85 2.94 20.40 -13.69
CA PHE A 85 2.59 21.25 -14.83
C PHE A 85 2.23 20.37 -16.03
N GLU A 86 1.10 20.69 -16.66
CA GLU A 86 0.69 20.07 -17.92
C GLU A 86 1.20 20.89 -19.10
N SER A 87 1.81 20.22 -20.07
CA SER A 87 2.19 20.86 -21.34
C SER A 87 1.07 20.70 -22.36
N SER A 88 0.41 21.80 -22.71
CA SER A 88 -0.65 21.82 -23.73
C SER A 88 -0.15 21.35 -25.11
N VAL A 89 1.12 21.62 -25.44
CA VAL A 89 1.76 21.17 -26.68
C VAL A 89 1.96 19.66 -26.66
N CYS A 90 2.53 19.10 -25.57
CA CYS A 90 2.68 17.65 -25.45
C CYS A 90 1.33 16.95 -25.48
N ARG A 91 0.33 17.49 -24.78
CA ARG A 91 -1.03 16.95 -24.79
C ARG A 91 -1.63 16.92 -26.20
N SER A 92 -1.51 18.00 -26.96
CA SER A 92 -2.04 18.07 -28.33
C SER A 92 -1.38 17.02 -29.23
N LEU A 93 -0.05 16.91 -29.16
CA LEU A 93 0.72 15.92 -29.92
C LEU A 93 0.35 14.47 -29.53
N MET A 94 0.18 14.20 -28.24
CA MET A 94 -0.22 12.87 -27.75
C MET A 94 -1.66 12.50 -28.13
N ILE A 95 -2.56 13.49 -28.28
CA ILE A 95 -3.93 13.25 -28.78
C ILE A 95 -3.90 12.87 -30.26
N GLU A 96 -3.12 13.60 -31.07
CA GLU A 96 -3.00 13.39 -32.52
C GLU A 96 -2.44 12.00 -32.83
N HIS A 97 -1.37 11.60 -32.15
CA HIS A 97 -0.67 10.33 -32.39
C HIS A 97 -1.06 9.20 -31.41
N PHE A 98 -2.22 9.29 -30.76
CA PHE A 98 -2.55 8.37 -29.66
C PHE A 98 -2.53 6.88 -30.06
N ASP A 99 -3.04 6.54 -31.25
CA ASP A 99 -3.11 5.13 -31.70
C ASP A 99 -1.73 4.58 -32.03
N ASP A 100 -0.89 5.40 -32.64
CA ASP A 100 0.50 5.05 -32.97
C ASP A 100 1.27 4.81 -31.66
N VAL A 101 1.15 5.72 -30.70
CA VAL A 101 1.79 5.60 -29.38
C VAL A 101 1.33 4.34 -28.65
N CYS A 102 0.03 4.04 -28.64
CA CYS A 102 -0.49 2.82 -28.02
C CYS A 102 0.00 1.56 -28.71
N SER A 103 0.03 1.55 -30.05
CA SER A 103 0.46 0.42 -30.86
C SER A 103 1.95 0.15 -30.72
N GLU A 104 2.79 1.18 -30.80
CA GLU A 104 4.24 1.08 -30.58
C GLU A 104 4.59 0.64 -29.17
N THR A 105 3.87 1.16 -28.17
CA THR A 105 4.03 0.77 -26.77
C THR A 105 3.70 -0.71 -26.58
N LEU A 106 2.53 -1.16 -27.07
CA LEU A 106 2.14 -2.57 -26.97
C LEU A 106 3.03 -3.50 -27.78
N ALA A 107 3.65 -3.04 -28.87
CA ALA A 107 4.62 -3.81 -29.63
C ALA A 107 5.86 -4.19 -28.79
N GLN A 108 6.19 -3.42 -27.75
CA GLN A 108 7.33 -3.71 -26.88
C GLN A 108 7.12 -4.90 -25.92
N ARG A 109 5.90 -5.45 -25.83
CA ARG A 109 5.55 -6.55 -24.91
C ARG A 109 6.32 -7.86 -25.13
N ILE A 110 6.88 -8.05 -26.32
CA ILE A 110 7.68 -9.24 -26.68
C ILE A 110 9.18 -9.08 -26.32
N SER A 111 9.56 -7.92 -25.79
CA SER A 111 10.94 -7.66 -25.40
C SER A 111 11.37 -8.57 -24.23
N ARG A 112 12.61 -9.06 -24.30
CA ARG A 112 13.23 -9.81 -23.19
C ARG A 112 13.88 -8.92 -22.13
N SER A 113 13.92 -7.61 -22.35
CA SER A 113 14.58 -6.70 -21.41
C SER A 113 13.63 -6.27 -20.30
N THR A 114 13.97 -6.61 -19.06
CA THR A 114 13.19 -6.26 -17.86
C THR A 114 12.94 -4.75 -17.74
N HIS A 115 13.90 -3.91 -18.08
CA HIS A 115 13.73 -2.45 -18.02
C HIS A 115 12.67 -1.94 -19.00
N ILE A 116 12.58 -2.55 -20.20
CA ILE A 116 11.52 -2.22 -21.17
C ILE A 116 10.18 -2.67 -20.63
N LEU A 117 10.09 -3.89 -20.09
CA LEU A 117 8.85 -4.42 -19.53
C LEU A 117 8.37 -3.60 -18.32
N GLN A 118 9.27 -3.15 -17.45
CA GLN A 118 8.94 -2.25 -16.34
C GLN A 118 8.42 -0.89 -16.83
N THR A 119 9.07 -0.31 -17.85
CA THR A 119 8.62 0.96 -18.44
C THR A 119 7.27 0.79 -19.14
N LEU A 120 7.06 -0.34 -19.82
CA LEU A 120 5.80 -0.73 -20.45
C LEU A 120 4.67 -0.80 -19.41
N LEU A 121 4.91 -1.49 -18.29
CA LEU A 121 3.92 -1.59 -17.21
C LEU A 121 3.62 -0.23 -16.56
N ALA A 122 4.59 0.69 -16.52
CA ALA A 122 4.39 2.04 -16.00
C ALA A 122 3.59 2.97 -16.94
N ILE A 123 3.74 2.83 -18.26
CA ILE A 123 3.06 3.70 -19.24
C ILE A 123 1.62 3.26 -19.53
N LEU A 124 1.30 1.97 -19.41
CA LEU A 124 -0.03 1.43 -19.74
C LEU A 124 -1.19 2.11 -18.97
N PRO A 125 -1.13 2.31 -17.63
CA PRO A 125 -2.17 3.03 -16.92
C PRO A 125 -2.30 4.50 -17.36
N ARG A 126 -1.17 5.15 -17.71
CA ARG A 126 -1.17 6.53 -18.20
C ARG A 126 -1.89 6.64 -19.54
N LEU A 127 -1.67 5.70 -20.45
CA LEU A 127 -2.39 5.64 -21.73
C LEU A 127 -3.89 5.43 -21.52
N ALA A 128 -4.27 4.52 -20.62
CA ALA A 128 -5.66 4.28 -20.26
C ALA A 128 -6.34 5.54 -19.66
N ALA A 129 -5.64 6.28 -18.81
CA ALA A 129 -6.15 7.49 -18.18
C ALA A 129 -6.17 8.72 -19.11
N PHE A 130 -5.30 8.76 -20.12
CA PHE A 130 -5.20 9.89 -21.04
C PHE A 130 -6.37 9.97 -22.03
N ASN A 131 -6.73 8.83 -22.62
CA ASN A 131 -7.90 8.73 -23.50
C ASN A 131 -8.63 7.40 -23.28
N LYS A 132 -9.48 7.41 -22.25
CA LYS A 132 -10.27 6.25 -21.81
C LYS A 132 -11.08 5.63 -22.95
N GLU A 133 -11.82 6.43 -23.70
CA GLU A 133 -12.72 5.91 -24.74
C GLU A 133 -11.97 5.18 -25.86
N LYS A 134 -10.89 5.78 -26.36
CA LYS A 134 -10.10 5.20 -27.45
C LYS A 134 -9.32 3.98 -26.98
N PHE A 135 -8.75 4.06 -25.77
CA PHE A 135 -8.04 2.94 -25.17
C PHE A 135 -8.97 1.73 -24.94
N VAL A 136 -10.17 1.94 -24.40
CA VAL A 136 -11.15 0.86 -24.16
C VAL A 136 -11.56 0.18 -25.46
N LYS A 137 -11.82 0.95 -26.53
CA LYS A 137 -12.28 0.42 -27.82
C LYS A 137 -11.22 -0.45 -28.51
N THR A 138 -9.96 -0.05 -28.50
CA THR A 138 -8.93 -0.65 -29.37
C THR A 138 -7.82 -1.39 -28.60
N HIS A 139 -7.42 -0.90 -27.42
CA HIS A 139 -6.17 -1.31 -26.77
C HIS A 139 -6.36 -2.05 -25.44
N LEU A 140 -7.53 -1.95 -24.80
CA LEU A 140 -7.78 -2.56 -23.49
C LEU A 140 -7.71 -4.09 -23.55
N ASN A 141 -8.36 -4.74 -24.52
CA ASN A 141 -8.38 -6.20 -24.60
C ASN A 141 -6.96 -6.79 -24.80
N PRO A 142 -6.15 -6.35 -25.79
CA PRO A 142 -4.77 -6.80 -25.94
C PRO A 142 -3.91 -6.56 -24.70
N THR A 143 -4.13 -5.43 -24.00
CA THR A 143 -3.42 -5.09 -22.76
C THR A 143 -3.77 -6.06 -21.64
N MET A 144 -5.06 -6.30 -21.41
CA MET A 144 -5.54 -7.19 -20.36
C MET A 144 -5.12 -8.64 -20.60
N VAL A 145 -5.17 -9.12 -21.85
CA VAL A 145 -4.70 -10.47 -22.20
C VAL A 145 -3.20 -10.62 -21.87
N TYR A 146 -2.39 -9.62 -22.22
CA TYR A 146 -0.96 -9.60 -21.87
C TYR A 146 -0.75 -9.63 -20.35
N LEU A 147 -1.38 -8.72 -19.60
CA LEU A 147 -1.20 -8.61 -18.15
C LEU A 147 -1.68 -9.86 -17.40
N LEU A 148 -2.82 -10.43 -17.78
CA LEU A 148 -3.35 -11.67 -17.18
C LEU A 148 -2.44 -12.87 -17.46
N THR A 149 -1.76 -12.89 -18.61
CA THR A 149 -0.75 -13.90 -18.93
C THR A 149 0.50 -13.71 -18.05
N THR A 150 0.97 -12.47 -17.90
CA THR A 150 2.10 -12.13 -17.01
C THR A 150 1.84 -12.53 -15.57
N LEU A 151 0.61 -12.34 -15.06
CA LEU A 151 0.25 -12.73 -13.69
C LEU A 151 0.25 -14.24 -13.44
N ARG A 152 0.02 -15.06 -14.48
CA ARG A 152 0.06 -16.53 -14.39
C ARG A 152 1.48 -17.08 -14.39
N GLY A 153 2.44 -16.33 -14.93
CA GLY A 153 3.86 -16.68 -14.88
C GLY A 153 4.44 -16.60 -13.46
N ARG A 154 5.60 -17.21 -13.25
CA ARG A 154 6.43 -16.97 -12.04
C ARG A 154 7.47 -15.87 -12.30
N ASP A 155 7.04 -14.83 -13.01
CA ASP A 155 7.94 -13.80 -13.52
C ASP A 155 8.29 -12.77 -12.47
N ARG A 156 9.47 -12.13 -12.60
CA ARG A 156 9.89 -11.01 -11.71
C ARG A 156 8.95 -9.81 -11.82
N ASP A 157 8.21 -9.71 -12.92
CA ASP A 157 7.31 -8.59 -13.21
C ASP A 157 5.89 -8.81 -12.67
N ARG A 158 5.60 -9.95 -12.02
CA ARG A 158 4.28 -10.27 -11.46
C ARG A 158 3.83 -9.22 -10.43
N ALA A 159 4.74 -8.74 -9.59
CA ALA A 159 4.50 -7.67 -8.62
C ALA A 159 3.90 -6.43 -9.29
N THR A 160 4.61 -5.96 -10.31
CA THR A 160 4.30 -4.73 -11.06
C THR A 160 3.05 -4.92 -11.89
N ALA A 161 2.81 -6.12 -12.44
CA ALA A 161 1.60 -6.43 -13.20
C ALA A 161 0.34 -6.36 -12.32
N PHE A 162 0.39 -6.79 -11.05
CA PHE A 162 -0.74 -6.64 -10.12
C PHE A 162 -1.09 -5.17 -9.91
N THR A 163 -0.09 -4.33 -9.63
CA THR A 163 -0.28 -2.88 -9.48
C THR A 163 -0.80 -2.26 -10.77
N THR A 164 -0.25 -2.65 -11.92
CA THR A 164 -0.64 -2.14 -13.25
C THR A 164 -2.09 -2.44 -13.57
N ILE A 165 -2.56 -3.68 -13.31
CA ILE A 165 -3.96 -4.05 -13.48
C ILE A 165 -4.86 -3.19 -12.58
N GLY A 166 -4.47 -2.99 -11.33
CA GLY A 166 -5.21 -2.13 -10.40
C GLY A 166 -5.30 -0.68 -10.91
N LEU A 167 -4.21 -0.11 -11.40
CA LEU A 167 -4.20 1.26 -11.93
C LEU A 167 -5.00 1.39 -13.23
N ILE A 168 -4.93 0.40 -14.12
CA ILE A 168 -5.79 0.36 -15.32
C ILE A 168 -7.26 0.29 -14.90
N ALA A 169 -7.60 -0.52 -13.89
CA ALA A 169 -8.97 -0.57 -13.38
C ALA A 169 -9.44 0.79 -12.89
N VAL A 170 -8.61 1.54 -12.17
CA VAL A 170 -8.93 2.92 -11.74
C VAL A 170 -9.12 3.85 -12.94
N ALA A 171 -8.29 3.74 -13.99
CA ALA A 171 -8.40 4.57 -15.18
C ALA A 171 -9.64 4.27 -16.05
N VAL A 172 -10.00 2.99 -16.21
CA VAL A 172 -11.10 2.57 -17.11
C VAL A 172 -12.44 2.35 -16.41
N GLU A 173 -12.43 2.29 -15.07
CA GLU A 173 -13.59 2.11 -14.19
C GLU A 173 -14.44 0.90 -14.62
N ASP A 174 -15.74 1.11 -14.90
CA ASP A 174 -16.71 0.08 -15.27
C ASP A 174 -16.31 -0.80 -16.46
N HIS A 175 -15.44 -0.32 -17.35
CA HIS A 175 -15.00 -1.08 -18.52
C HIS A 175 -14.09 -2.28 -18.15
N ILE A 176 -13.62 -2.36 -16.90
CA ILE A 176 -12.85 -3.52 -16.41
C ILE A 176 -13.74 -4.73 -16.12
N LYS A 177 -15.07 -4.56 -16.00
CA LYS A 177 -16.04 -5.60 -15.62
C LYS A 177 -15.85 -6.96 -16.32
N PRO A 178 -15.64 -7.04 -17.65
CA PRO A 178 -15.48 -8.33 -18.35
C PRO A 178 -14.27 -9.14 -17.88
N TYR A 179 -13.25 -8.47 -17.34
CA TYR A 179 -12.00 -9.09 -16.91
C TYR A 179 -11.99 -9.44 -15.42
N LEU A 180 -12.90 -8.86 -14.62
CA LEU A 180 -12.97 -9.07 -13.16
C LEU A 180 -13.00 -10.54 -12.74
N PRO A 181 -13.81 -11.43 -13.36
CA PRO A 181 -13.84 -12.84 -12.95
C PRO A 181 -12.46 -13.51 -13.05
N LYS A 182 -11.72 -13.20 -14.12
CA LYS A 182 -10.37 -13.74 -14.35
C LYS A 182 -9.34 -13.15 -13.39
N ILE A 183 -9.43 -11.85 -13.11
CA ILE A 183 -8.57 -11.17 -12.14
C ILE A 183 -8.78 -11.77 -10.75
N MET A 184 -10.04 -11.93 -10.32
CA MET A 184 -10.40 -12.48 -9.01
C MET A 184 -9.97 -13.95 -8.85
N GLU A 185 -10.08 -14.77 -9.90
CA GLU A 185 -9.53 -16.13 -9.91
C GLU A 185 -8.02 -16.15 -9.61
N ILE A 186 -7.25 -15.27 -10.26
CA ILE A 186 -5.80 -15.18 -10.05
C ILE A 186 -5.46 -14.65 -8.66
N ILE A 187 -6.22 -13.67 -8.16
CA ILE A 187 -6.05 -13.14 -6.79
C ILE A 187 -6.31 -14.26 -5.76
N ARG A 188 -7.41 -15.00 -5.90
CA ARG A 188 -7.73 -16.16 -5.04
C ARG A 188 -6.60 -17.19 -5.04
N ALA A 189 -6.04 -17.52 -6.21
CA ALA A 189 -4.91 -18.43 -6.33
C ALA A 189 -3.59 -17.89 -5.72
N SER A 190 -3.50 -16.56 -5.50
CA SER A 190 -2.31 -15.91 -4.94
C SER A 190 -2.35 -15.83 -3.40
N LEU A 191 -3.55 -15.94 -2.81
CA LEU A 191 -3.82 -15.95 -1.38
C LEU A 191 -3.77 -17.39 -0.80
N PRO A 192 -3.61 -17.55 0.51
CA PRO A 192 -3.51 -18.87 1.13
C PRO A 192 -4.90 -19.54 1.12
N THR A 193 -4.93 -20.83 0.82
CA THR A 193 -6.15 -21.64 0.92
C THR A 193 -6.27 -22.25 2.31
N LYS A 194 -7.53 -22.46 2.74
CA LYS A 194 -7.93 -22.94 4.07
C LYS A 194 -7.22 -24.22 4.54
N ASP A 195 -6.70 -25.03 3.61
CA ASP A 195 -6.16 -26.37 3.88
C ASP A 195 -4.62 -26.47 3.83
N THR A 196 -3.89 -25.38 3.61
CA THR A 196 -2.42 -25.43 3.54
C THR A 196 -1.77 -24.97 4.84
N PRO A 197 -1.21 -25.88 5.68
CA PRO A 197 -0.60 -25.50 6.94
C PRO A 197 0.62 -24.60 6.70
N SER A 198 0.56 -23.42 7.34
CA SER A 198 1.42 -22.23 7.29
C SER A 198 2.95 -22.42 7.49
N LYS A 199 3.49 -23.64 7.51
CA LYS A 199 4.91 -23.90 7.83
C LYS A 199 5.85 -24.00 6.62
N LYS A 200 5.35 -24.06 5.37
CA LYS A 200 6.20 -24.37 4.19
C LYS A 200 6.29 -23.30 3.09
N ARG A 201 5.67 -22.12 3.26
CA ARG A 201 5.88 -20.99 2.34
C ARG A 201 6.73 -19.91 3.01
N THR A 202 8.04 -20.09 2.92
CA THR A 202 9.05 -19.08 3.27
C THR A 202 9.00 -17.85 2.35
N SER A 203 8.23 -17.90 1.26
CA SER A 203 7.86 -16.73 0.48
C SER A 203 6.52 -16.17 0.98
N GLY A 204 6.62 -15.11 1.77
CA GLY A 204 5.47 -14.30 2.19
C GLY A 204 4.63 -13.87 0.99
N ILE A 205 3.35 -13.58 1.24
CA ILE A 205 2.44 -13.10 0.20
C ILE A 205 2.92 -11.74 -0.29
N GLU A 206 2.87 -11.57 -1.60
CA GLU A 206 3.36 -10.38 -2.26
C GLU A 206 2.46 -9.18 -1.91
N PRO A 207 2.99 -8.10 -1.30
CA PRO A 207 2.17 -6.95 -0.87
C PRO A 207 1.36 -6.32 -2.00
N THR A 208 1.83 -6.45 -3.25
CA THR A 208 1.14 -5.92 -4.44
C THR A 208 -0.19 -6.59 -4.72
N VAL A 209 -0.44 -7.81 -4.19
CA VAL A 209 -1.76 -8.46 -4.27
C VAL A 209 -2.78 -7.62 -3.49
N PHE A 210 -2.45 -7.18 -2.27
CA PHE A 210 -3.32 -6.31 -1.48
C PHE A 210 -3.50 -4.94 -2.13
N VAL A 211 -2.44 -4.39 -2.72
CA VAL A 211 -2.51 -3.16 -3.50
C VAL A 211 -3.51 -3.31 -4.66
N CYS A 212 -3.42 -4.39 -5.43
CA CYS A 212 -4.32 -4.68 -6.54
C CYS A 212 -5.79 -4.79 -6.08
N ILE A 213 -6.07 -5.54 -5.01
CA ILE A 213 -7.42 -5.66 -4.42
C ILE A 213 -7.95 -4.27 -4.02
N THR A 214 -7.09 -3.46 -3.39
CA THR A 214 -7.46 -2.12 -2.93
C THR A 214 -7.76 -1.17 -4.10
N LEU A 215 -6.93 -1.19 -5.15
CA LEU A 215 -7.14 -0.40 -6.37
C LEU A 215 -8.42 -0.82 -7.10
N LEU A 216 -8.72 -2.12 -7.17
CA LEU A 216 -9.99 -2.62 -7.68
C LEU A 216 -11.17 -2.11 -6.83
N GLY A 217 -11.04 -2.10 -5.50
CA GLY A 217 -12.04 -1.54 -4.60
C GLY A 217 -12.35 -0.06 -4.87
N HIS A 218 -11.33 0.74 -5.15
CA HIS A 218 -11.51 2.16 -5.52
C HIS A 218 -12.18 2.31 -6.89
N ALA A 219 -11.78 1.49 -7.87
CA ALA A 219 -12.22 1.57 -9.25
C ALA A 219 -13.70 1.19 -9.44
N VAL A 220 -14.11 0.05 -8.90
CA VAL A 220 -15.44 -0.54 -9.18
C VAL A 220 -16.34 -0.64 -7.95
N LYS A 221 -15.84 -0.26 -6.76
CA LYS A 221 -16.62 -0.09 -5.52
C LYS A 221 -17.51 -1.31 -5.22
N THR A 222 -18.82 -1.14 -5.21
CA THR A 222 -19.79 -2.17 -4.83
C THR A 222 -19.86 -3.36 -5.78
N LEU A 223 -19.32 -3.24 -7.00
CA LEU A 223 -19.34 -4.33 -8.00
C LEU A 223 -18.56 -5.57 -7.56
N ILE A 224 -17.50 -5.38 -6.77
CA ILE A 224 -16.68 -6.49 -6.26
C ILE A 224 -16.98 -6.82 -4.81
N LYS A 225 -18.09 -6.32 -4.25
CA LYS A 225 -18.41 -6.48 -2.82
C LYS A 225 -18.42 -7.96 -2.41
N SER A 226 -19.11 -8.82 -3.16
CA SER A 226 -19.20 -10.26 -2.86
C SER A 226 -17.82 -10.92 -2.97
N ASP A 227 -17.09 -10.65 -4.06
CA ASP A 227 -15.74 -11.20 -4.25
C ASP A 227 -14.80 -10.78 -3.11
N VAL A 228 -14.79 -9.50 -2.72
CA VAL A 228 -13.94 -9.02 -1.62
C VAL A 228 -14.37 -9.62 -0.29
N LYS A 229 -15.68 -9.78 -0.04
CA LYS A 229 -16.18 -10.45 1.18
C LYS A 229 -15.63 -11.87 1.30
N ASP A 230 -15.67 -12.64 0.21
CA ASP A 230 -15.13 -14.00 0.17
C ASP A 230 -13.60 -14.04 0.31
N LEU A 231 -12.91 -12.96 -0.07
CA LEU A 231 -11.47 -12.80 0.08
C LEU A 231 -11.02 -12.38 1.48
N LEU A 232 -11.92 -11.85 2.34
CA LEU A 232 -11.53 -11.33 3.66
C LEU A 232 -10.88 -12.39 4.55
N GLU A 233 -11.44 -13.60 4.62
CA GLU A 233 -10.87 -14.68 5.43
C GLU A 233 -9.48 -15.12 4.92
N PRO A 234 -9.28 -15.40 3.61
CA PRO A 234 -7.95 -15.64 3.04
C PRO A 234 -6.96 -14.48 3.25
N MET A 235 -7.40 -13.22 3.16
CA MET A 235 -6.57 -12.04 3.40
C MET A 235 -6.16 -11.93 4.88
N LEU A 236 -7.04 -12.24 5.82
CA LEU A 236 -6.71 -12.22 7.25
C LEU A 236 -5.82 -13.40 7.65
N ALA A 237 -5.97 -14.56 7.00
CA ALA A 237 -5.14 -15.74 7.22
C ALA A 237 -3.65 -15.52 6.85
N THR A 238 -3.32 -14.45 6.11
CA THR A 238 -1.92 -14.08 5.82
C THR A 238 -1.16 -13.58 7.05
N GLY A 239 -1.89 -13.20 8.11
CA GLY A 239 -1.34 -12.57 9.29
C GLY A 239 -1.20 -11.05 9.16
N LEU A 240 -0.98 -10.42 10.31
CA LEU A 240 -0.91 -8.97 10.45
C LEU A 240 0.30 -8.42 9.71
N SER A 241 0.06 -7.55 8.71
CA SER A 241 1.11 -6.86 7.96
C SER A 241 0.67 -5.43 7.62
N PRO A 242 1.61 -4.47 7.44
CA PRO A 242 1.25 -3.09 7.12
C PRO A 242 0.47 -2.95 5.79
N ALA A 243 0.77 -3.81 4.81
CA ALA A 243 0.08 -3.84 3.53
C ALA A 243 -1.38 -4.33 3.69
N LEU A 244 -1.61 -5.39 4.49
CA LEU A 244 -2.94 -5.89 4.79
C LEU A 244 -3.77 -4.83 5.53
N THR A 245 -3.24 -4.22 6.60
CA THR A 245 -4.00 -3.27 7.41
C THR A 245 -4.34 -2.00 6.63
N THR A 246 -3.45 -1.57 5.74
CA THR A 246 -3.71 -0.48 4.79
C THR A 246 -4.80 -0.86 3.80
N SER A 247 -4.71 -2.04 3.19
CA SER A 247 -5.73 -2.53 2.27
C SER A 247 -7.11 -2.61 2.91
N LEU A 248 -7.22 -3.19 4.12
CA LEU A 248 -8.49 -3.31 4.83
C LEU A 248 -9.10 -1.95 5.20
N ARG A 249 -8.27 -0.97 5.59
CA ARG A 249 -8.73 0.41 5.87
C ARG A 249 -9.30 1.06 4.61
N GLU A 250 -8.56 1.02 3.51
CA GLU A 250 -8.98 1.63 2.26
C GLU A 250 -10.21 0.93 1.66
N LEU A 251 -10.31 -0.40 1.81
CA LEU A 251 -11.50 -1.16 1.41
C LEU A 251 -12.73 -0.80 2.26
N ALA A 252 -12.56 -0.60 3.58
CA ALA A 252 -13.65 -0.17 4.45
C ALA A 252 -14.15 1.24 4.10
N THR A 253 -13.27 2.11 3.61
CA THR A 253 -13.64 3.44 3.11
C THR A 253 -14.31 3.36 1.73
N SER A 254 -13.76 2.56 0.82
CA SER A 254 -14.24 2.44 -0.57
C SER A 254 -15.56 1.66 -0.68
N ILE A 255 -15.76 0.67 0.20
CA ILE A 255 -16.93 -0.21 0.25
C ILE A 255 -17.44 -0.28 1.70
N PRO A 256 -18.15 0.77 2.20
CA PRO A 256 -18.58 0.86 3.60
C PRO A 256 -19.41 -0.32 4.09
N GLN A 257 -20.10 -1.02 3.18
CA GLN A 257 -20.89 -2.22 3.50
C GLN A 257 -20.06 -3.42 3.97
N LEU A 258 -18.75 -3.44 3.67
CA LEU A 258 -17.82 -4.48 4.13
C LEU A 258 -17.15 -4.11 5.46
N LYS A 259 -17.28 -2.85 5.91
CA LYS A 259 -16.71 -2.38 7.18
C LYS A 259 -17.04 -3.29 8.37
N PRO A 260 -18.26 -3.80 8.60
CA PRO A 260 -18.53 -4.68 9.74
C PRO A 260 -17.76 -6.00 9.64
N ASP A 261 -17.77 -6.66 8.46
CA ASP A 261 -17.06 -7.92 8.24
C ASP A 261 -15.52 -7.73 8.40
N ILE A 262 -14.99 -6.62 7.88
CA ILE A 262 -13.57 -6.24 8.03
C ILE A 262 -13.22 -5.98 9.50
N SER A 263 -14.05 -5.22 10.20
CA SER A 263 -13.82 -4.84 11.60
C SER A 263 -13.81 -6.06 12.51
N GLU A 264 -14.77 -6.97 12.35
CA GLU A 264 -14.84 -8.20 13.12
C GLU A 264 -13.61 -9.09 12.89
N GLY A 265 -13.24 -9.32 11.63
CA GLY A 265 -12.08 -10.13 11.28
C GLY A 265 -10.76 -9.53 11.76
N LEU A 266 -10.60 -8.21 11.62
CA LEU A 266 -9.42 -7.48 12.08
C LEU A 266 -9.33 -7.49 13.61
N LEU A 267 -10.42 -7.28 14.34
CA LEU A 267 -10.44 -7.36 15.80
C LEU A 267 -10.08 -8.76 16.31
N ARG A 268 -10.57 -9.82 15.65
CA ARG A 268 -10.19 -11.20 15.98
C ARG A 268 -8.68 -11.41 15.84
N MET A 269 -8.10 -10.95 14.74
CA MET A 269 -6.65 -11.03 14.50
C MET A 269 -5.87 -10.20 15.53
N LEU A 270 -6.30 -8.96 15.82
CA LEU A 270 -5.66 -8.11 16.83
C LEU A 270 -5.77 -8.71 18.23
N SER A 271 -6.90 -9.31 18.58
CA SER A 271 -7.08 -10.04 19.83
C SER A 271 -6.10 -11.21 19.94
N GLN A 272 -5.90 -11.96 18.85
CA GLN A 272 -4.94 -13.06 18.84
C GLN A 272 -3.51 -12.55 19.09
N VAL A 273 -3.11 -11.42 18.50
CA VAL A 273 -1.76 -10.86 18.70
C VAL A 273 -1.59 -10.23 20.10
N LEU A 274 -2.58 -9.49 20.59
CA LEU A 274 -2.47 -8.70 21.82
C LEU A 274 -2.86 -9.49 23.09
N MET A 275 -3.64 -10.57 22.95
CA MET A 275 -4.11 -11.39 24.07
C MET A 275 -3.45 -12.76 24.17
N ASN A 276 -2.90 -13.34 23.08
CA ASN A 276 -2.11 -14.56 23.24
C ASN A 276 -0.85 -14.27 24.06
N LYS A 277 -0.81 -14.87 25.24
CA LYS A 277 0.32 -14.84 26.15
C LYS A 277 1.52 -15.55 25.53
N HIS A 278 2.43 -14.78 24.95
CA HIS A 278 3.87 -15.05 25.05
C HIS A 278 4.60 -13.91 25.75
N VAL A 279 3.95 -13.27 26.72
CA VAL A 279 4.71 -12.68 27.82
C VAL A 279 5.23 -13.86 28.62
N ARG A 280 6.39 -14.39 28.23
CA ARG A 280 7.17 -15.30 29.07
C ARG A 280 7.44 -14.54 30.35
N THR A 281 6.61 -14.77 31.35
CA THR A 281 6.92 -14.46 32.74
C THR A 281 8.23 -15.15 33.03
N SER A 282 9.30 -14.37 32.99
CA SER A 282 10.62 -14.70 33.51
C SER A 282 10.47 -15.11 34.96
N HIS A 283 10.27 -16.40 35.26
CA HIS A 283 10.39 -16.98 36.61
C HIS A 283 10.63 -18.51 36.60
N ILE A 284 11.22 -19.10 35.56
CA ILE A 284 11.72 -20.50 35.64
C ILE A 284 13.09 -20.59 34.94
N PRO A 285 14.20 -20.80 35.68
CA PRO A 285 15.48 -21.09 35.07
C PRO A 285 15.47 -22.54 34.58
N GLY A 286 15.60 -22.76 33.27
CA GLY A 286 15.97 -24.10 32.76
C GLY A 286 15.12 -24.70 31.64
N VAL A 287 14.56 -23.93 30.71
CA VAL A 287 14.12 -24.50 29.43
C VAL A 287 14.52 -23.60 28.26
N SER A 288 15.51 -24.07 27.51
CA SER A 288 16.07 -23.46 26.31
C SER A 288 14.98 -23.24 25.25
N ALA A 289 14.53 -22.00 25.08
CA ALA A 289 13.65 -21.59 23.97
C ALA A 289 14.40 -20.62 23.05
N SER A 290 14.89 -21.15 21.93
CA SER A 290 15.11 -20.49 20.63
C SER A 290 15.08 -18.93 20.62
N LEU A 291 16.28 -18.33 20.69
CA LEU A 291 16.57 -16.89 20.75
C LEU A 291 16.43 -16.13 19.41
N SER A 292 15.47 -16.46 18.54
CA SER A 292 15.42 -15.89 17.18
C SER A 292 14.10 -15.22 16.76
N SER A 293 13.08 -15.13 17.63
CA SER A 293 11.75 -14.59 17.27
C SER A 293 11.32 -13.28 17.95
N GLU A 294 12.02 -12.88 19.01
CA GLU A 294 11.69 -11.67 19.82
C GLU A 294 11.51 -10.37 18.99
N PRO A 295 12.42 -9.96 18.07
CA PRO A 295 12.24 -8.70 17.34
C PRO A 295 11.04 -8.71 16.36
N GLN A 296 10.69 -9.88 15.81
CA GLN A 296 9.54 -10.02 14.92
C GLN A 296 8.22 -9.99 15.70
N GLU A 297 8.20 -10.56 16.90
CA GLU A 297 7.06 -10.49 17.83
C GLU A 297 6.82 -9.04 18.29
N ILE A 298 7.88 -8.31 18.62
CA ILE A 298 7.80 -6.88 18.99
C ILE A 298 7.21 -6.04 17.84
N ALA A 299 7.71 -6.21 16.62
CA ALA A 299 7.20 -5.48 15.45
C ALA A 299 5.71 -5.79 15.18
N SER A 300 5.29 -7.04 15.38
CA SER A 300 3.88 -7.45 15.27
C SER A 300 3.00 -6.79 16.34
N ILE A 301 3.46 -6.73 17.59
CA ILE A 301 2.76 -6.05 18.69
C ILE A 301 2.61 -4.55 18.40
N VAL A 302 3.70 -3.87 18.00
CA VAL A 302 3.66 -2.44 17.65
C VAL A 302 2.69 -2.18 16.52
N LEU A 303 2.70 -3.02 15.48
CA LEU A 303 1.77 -2.91 14.36
C LEU A 303 0.32 -3.16 14.81
N ALA A 304 0.08 -4.11 15.71
CA ALA A 304 -1.25 -4.40 16.24
C ALA A 304 -1.81 -3.22 17.04
N LEU A 305 -1.00 -2.64 17.93
CA LEU A 305 -1.35 -1.44 18.69
C LEU A 305 -1.66 -0.26 17.76
N ARG A 306 -0.77 0.01 16.80
CA ARG A 306 -0.97 1.07 15.80
C ARG A 306 -2.26 0.87 15.00
N THR A 307 -2.54 -0.37 14.57
CA THR A 307 -3.74 -0.69 13.80
C THR A 307 -5.00 -0.52 14.65
N LEU A 308 -4.96 -0.97 15.90
CA LEU A 308 -6.04 -0.80 16.86
C LEU A 308 -6.37 0.70 17.08
N GLY A 309 -5.36 1.55 17.16
CA GLY A 309 -5.56 2.99 17.35
C GLY A 309 -5.92 3.76 16.07
N SER A 310 -5.50 3.31 14.89
CA SER A 310 -5.67 4.05 13.64
C SER A 310 -6.88 3.62 12.80
N PHE A 311 -7.35 2.39 12.98
CA PHE A 311 -8.52 1.87 12.27
C PHE A 311 -9.81 2.29 12.99
N ASN A 312 -10.83 2.67 12.23
CA ASN A 312 -12.13 3.03 12.78
C ASN A 312 -13.04 1.78 12.90
N PHE A 313 -13.20 1.26 14.12
CA PHE A 313 -14.03 0.10 14.47
C PHE A 313 -15.47 0.47 14.92
N ASP A 314 -16.06 1.57 14.43
CA ASP A 314 -17.42 2.04 14.76
C ASP A 314 -18.37 0.92 15.25
N GLY A 315 -18.92 1.09 16.45
CA GLY A 315 -19.87 0.14 17.05
C GLY A 315 -19.25 -0.97 17.91
N HIS A 316 -17.92 -1.14 17.93
CA HIS A 316 -17.25 -2.09 18.81
C HIS A 316 -16.69 -1.43 20.08
N SER A 317 -16.90 -2.06 21.24
CA SER A 317 -16.29 -1.62 22.50
C SER A 317 -14.81 -2.02 22.55
N LEU A 318 -13.93 -1.02 22.51
CA LEU A 318 -12.47 -1.22 22.55
C LEU A 318 -11.89 -1.14 23.96
N LEU A 319 -12.74 -0.97 25.00
CA LEU A 319 -12.31 -0.78 26.39
C LEU A 319 -11.51 -1.96 26.95
N GLN A 320 -11.83 -3.20 26.55
CA GLN A 320 -11.07 -4.37 26.97
C GLN A 320 -9.62 -4.32 26.45
N PHE A 321 -9.41 -3.84 25.21
CA PHE A 321 -8.07 -3.64 24.69
C PHE A 321 -7.34 -2.52 25.42
N VAL A 322 -8.00 -1.41 25.76
CA VAL A 322 -7.38 -0.32 26.54
C VAL A 322 -6.90 -0.82 27.89
N ARG A 323 -7.75 -1.57 28.62
CA ARG A 323 -7.38 -2.18 29.90
C ARG A 323 -6.18 -3.11 29.76
N ARG A 324 -6.21 -3.99 28.75
CA ARG A 324 -5.09 -4.89 28.44
C ARG A 324 -3.80 -4.12 28.14
N CYS A 325 -3.89 -3.03 27.38
CA CYS A 325 -2.73 -2.19 27.06
C CYS A 325 -2.15 -1.51 28.29
N ALA A 326 -3.00 -1.01 29.19
CA ALA A 326 -2.58 -0.41 30.44
C ALA A 326 -1.87 -1.42 31.37
N GLU A 327 -2.41 -2.64 31.46
CA GLU A 327 -1.86 -3.68 32.33
C GLU A 327 -0.53 -4.25 31.82
N HIS A 328 -0.32 -4.36 30.50
CA HIS A 328 0.80 -5.14 29.94
C HIS A 328 1.76 -4.39 29.01
N PHE A 329 1.33 -3.35 28.29
CA PHE A 329 2.18 -2.70 27.30
C PHE A 329 2.78 -1.38 27.78
N LEU A 330 2.14 -0.67 28.71
CA LEU A 330 2.69 0.55 29.31
C LEU A 330 3.98 0.29 30.13
N ASN A 331 4.06 -0.86 30.78
CA ASN A 331 5.21 -1.28 31.60
C ASN A 331 6.17 -2.21 30.84
N SER A 332 6.04 -2.32 29.52
CA SER A 332 6.93 -3.17 28.71
C SER A 332 8.37 -2.68 28.76
N GLU A 333 9.37 -3.57 28.75
CA GLU A 333 10.78 -3.21 28.70
C GLU A 333 11.16 -2.50 27.39
N GLN A 334 10.44 -2.81 26.30
CA GLN A 334 10.70 -2.29 24.96
C GLN A 334 10.12 -0.88 24.78
N GLN A 335 10.98 0.10 24.49
CA GLN A 335 10.58 1.50 24.33
C GLN A 335 9.51 1.70 23.26
N GLU A 336 9.64 1.03 22.12
CA GLU A 336 8.72 1.17 20.98
C GLU A 336 7.30 0.69 21.33
N VAL A 337 7.18 -0.40 22.08
CA VAL A 337 5.90 -0.94 22.56
C VAL A 337 5.24 0.04 23.54
N ARG A 338 5.98 0.56 24.52
CA ARG A 338 5.45 1.54 25.47
C ARG A 338 4.90 2.77 24.77
N LEU A 339 5.68 3.32 23.84
CA LEU A 339 5.35 4.56 23.15
C LEU A 339 4.14 4.40 22.21
N GLU A 340 4.03 3.28 21.48
CA GLU A 340 2.86 3.00 20.66
C GLU A 340 1.61 2.67 21.53
N ALA A 341 1.79 1.99 22.67
CA ALA A 341 0.70 1.71 23.60
C ALA A 341 0.09 2.99 24.19
N VAL A 342 0.92 3.96 24.61
CA VAL A 342 0.45 5.27 25.09
C VAL A 342 -0.37 5.98 24.02
N ARG A 343 0.15 6.05 22.77
CA ARG A 343 -0.58 6.68 21.65
C ARG A 343 -1.92 6.01 21.39
N THR A 344 -1.93 4.68 21.43
CA THR A 344 -3.13 3.86 21.20
C THR A 344 -4.16 4.11 22.29
N CYS A 345 -3.79 3.97 23.57
CA CYS A 345 -4.69 4.21 24.71
C CYS A 345 -5.27 5.64 24.68
N SER A 346 -4.43 6.66 24.50
CA SER A 346 -4.88 8.06 24.45
C SER A 346 -5.90 8.29 23.33
N ARG A 347 -5.68 7.72 22.15
CA ARG A 347 -6.60 7.86 21.02
C ARG A 347 -7.91 7.11 21.24
N LEU A 348 -7.85 5.87 21.73
CA LEU A 348 -9.04 5.06 22.01
C LEU A 348 -9.91 5.70 23.10
N LEU A 349 -9.30 6.22 24.17
CA LEU A 349 -10.00 6.93 25.23
C LEU A 349 -10.64 8.23 24.72
N ARG A 350 -9.93 8.98 23.87
CA ARG A 350 -10.50 10.18 23.22
C ARG A 350 -11.74 9.84 22.40
N LEU A 351 -11.69 8.79 21.56
CA LEU A 351 -12.83 8.35 20.75
C LEU A 351 -14.00 7.86 21.63
N ALA A 352 -13.70 7.20 22.76
CA ALA A 352 -14.72 6.77 23.71
C ALA A 352 -15.45 7.97 24.35
N VAL A 353 -14.73 9.04 24.70
CA VAL A 353 -15.31 10.28 25.27
C VAL A 353 -16.12 11.05 24.22
N GLU A 354 -15.62 11.15 22.98
CA GLU A 354 -16.32 11.81 21.88
C GLU A 354 -17.63 11.07 21.54
N SER A 355 -17.62 9.73 21.53
CA SER A 355 -18.82 8.91 21.27
C SER A 355 -19.84 8.86 22.41
N SER A 356 -19.43 9.10 23.66
CA SER A 356 -20.37 9.28 24.77
C SER A 356 -21.01 10.67 24.76
N SER A 357 -20.27 11.69 24.31
CA SER A 357 -20.75 13.08 24.27
C SER A 357 -21.77 13.32 23.14
N SER A 358 -21.70 12.58 22.04
CA SER A 358 -22.66 12.67 20.93
C SER A 358 -23.99 11.94 21.16
N ARG A 359 -24.12 11.20 22.27
CA ARG A 359 -25.35 10.49 22.68
C ARG A 359 -26.21 11.29 23.67
N HIS A 360 -25.81 12.52 24.00
CA HIS A 360 -26.50 13.40 24.94
C HIS A 360 -27.10 14.63 24.27
#